data_AF-A0AAD4Z0Z1-F1
#
_entry.id   AF-A0AAD4Z0Z1-F1
#
_cell.length_a   1.000
_cell.length_b   1.000
_cell.length_c   1.000
_cell.angle_alpha   90.00
_cell.angle_beta   90.00
_cell.angle_gamma   90.00
#
_symmetry.space_group_name_H-M   'P 1'
#
loop_
_entity.id
_entity.type
_entity.pdbx_description
1 polymer ?
#
loop_
_entity_poly.entity_id
_entity_poly.type
_entity_poly.pdbx_seq_one_letter_code
_entity_poly.pdbx_strand_id
1 'polypeptide(L)'
;MMGLHSGVDTSTLAIDGVVVVDLECNRITTTEDIPPIPEPELGDLRVNKPWGEGHDLQPRLVFLKFFASLLSGYRNFIEVSAAHVFYTQAFLTMRPRSIGQPPEPMLTQFLHSHGFHGLSGKRNGF
;
A
#
# COMPACT_ATOMS: atom_id res chain seq x y z
N MET A 1 13.00 -1.60 -4.93
CA MET A 1 12.48 -1.49 -6.32
C MET A 1 13.69 -1.43 -7.25
N MET A 2 13.66 -2.20 -8.33
CA MET A 2 14.72 -2.24 -9.34
C MET A 2 14.08 -2.02 -10.71
N GLY A 3 14.70 -1.19 -11.55
CA GLY A 3 14.29 -1.00 -12.95
C GLY A 3 15.25 -1.73 -13.87
N LEU A 4 14.71 -2.50 -14.83
CA LEU A 4 15.47 -3.19 -15.86
C LEU A 4 15.05 -2.67 -17.24
N HIS A 5 16.00 -2.54 -18.14
CA HIS A 5 15.73 -2.23 -19.55
C HIS A 5 15.15 -3.48 -20.23
N SER A 6 14.24 -3.33 -21.20
CA SER A 6 13.55 -4.46 -21.86
C SER A 6 14.48 -5.42 -22.61
N GLY A 7 15.68 -4.95 -22.99
CA GLY A 7 16.73 -5.80 -23.57
C GLY A 7 17.43 -6.75 -22.59
N VAL A 8 17.12 -6.70 -21.28
CA VAL A 8 17.66 -7.62 -20.28
C VAL A 8 16.78 -8.88 -20.23
N ASP A 9 17.32 -10.01 -20.70
CA ASP A 9 16.62 -11.29 -20.62
C ASP A 9 16.55 -11.78 -19.17
N THR A 10 15.34 -11.93 -18.66
CA THR A 10 15.04 -12.46 -17.32
C THR A 10 14.28 -13.79 -17.39
N SER A 11 14.01 -14.31 -18.59
CA SER A 11 13.16 -15.48 -18.82
C SER A 11 13.73 -16.78 -18.22
N THR A 12 15.06 -16.89 -18.11
CA THR A 12 15.74 -18.05 -17.54
C THR A 12 15.93 -17.96 -16.03
N LEU A 13 15.59 -16.83 -15.41
CA LEU A 13 15.74 -16.64 -13.98
C LEU A 13 14.40 -16.96 -13.30
N ALA A 14 14.34 -18.07 -12.56
CA ALA A 14 13.23 -18.33 -11.66
C ALA A 14 13.33 -17.35 -10.48
N ILE A 15 12.65 -16.22 -10.57
CA ILE A 15 12.67 -15.19 -9.53
C ILE A 15 11.48 -15.43 -8.60
N ASP A 16 11.70 -16.20 -7.55
CA ASP A 16 10.68 -16.46 -6.53
C ASP A 16 10.42 -15.20 -5.69
N GLY A 17 9.14 -14.99 -5.33
CA GLY A 17 8.70 -13.83 -4.53
C GLY A 17 8.84 -12.46 -5.22
N VAL A 18 8.96 -12.41 -6.55
CA VAL A 18 9.10 -11.14 -7.30
C VAL A 18 7.90 -10.89 -8.21
N VAL A 19 7.36 -9.68 -8.08
CA VAL A 19 6.35 -9.13 -8.99
C VAL A 19 7.05 -8.46 -10.17
N VAL A 20 6.86 -9.01 -11.36
CA VAL A 20 7.37 -8.45 -12.62
C VAL A 20 6.29 -7.57 -13.24
N VAL A 21 6.64 -6.31 -13.48
CA VAL A 21 5.76 -5.33 -14.14
C VAL A 21 6.35 -5.03 -15.51
N ASP A 22 5.72 -5.57 -16.54
CA ASP A 22 6.02 -5.28 -17.94
C ASP A 22 5.23 -4.03 -18.37
N LEU A 23 5.94 -2.91 -18.53
CA LEU A 23 5.36 -1.63 -18.92
C LEU A 23 5.02 -1.56 -20.41
N GLU A 24 5.69 -2.35 -21.27
CA GLU A 24 5.45 -2.35 -22.71
C GLU A 24 4.15 -3.08 -23.04
N CYS A 25 3.90 -4.21 -22.38
CA CYS A 25 2.70 -5.02 -22.54
C CYS A 25 1.61 -4.71 -21.49
N ASN A 26 1.84 -3.76 -20.58
CA ASN A 26 0.97 -3.44 -19.45
C ASN A 26 0.52 -4.70 -18.69
N ARG A 27 1.47 -5.59 -18.39
CA ARG A 27 1.21 -6.92 -17.84
C ARG A 27 1.99 -7.13 -16.53
N ILE A 28 1.28 -7.62 -15.52
CA ILE A 28 1.87 -8.00 -14.24
C ILE A 28 2.00 -9.53 -14.20
N THR A 29 3.17 -10.04 -13.84
CA THR A 29 3.44 -11.46 -13.62
C THR A 29 3.97 -11.65 -12.21
N THR A 30 3.36 -12.54 -11.43
CA THR A 30 3.73 -12.82 -10.04
C THR A 30 3.40 -14.27 -9.72
N THR A 31 4.21 -14.89 -8.87
CA THR A 31 3.93 -16.21 -8.28
C THR A 31 3.11 -16.10 -6.99
N GLU A 32 3.11 -14.93 -6.35
CA GLU A 32 2.34 -14.62 -5.14
C GLU A 32 0.98 -14.01 -5.46
N ASP A 33 0.00 -14.30 -4.61
CA ASP A 33 -1.33 -13.68 -4.66
C ASP A 33 -1.24 -12.20 -4.24
N ILE A 34 -1.74 -11.31 -5.09
CA ILE A 34 -1.82 -9.88 -4.77
C ILE A 34 -3.09 -9.68 -3.95
N PRO A 35 -3.00 -9.27 -2.68
CA PRO A 35 -4.17 -9.12 -1.84
C PRO A 35 -5.11 -8.05 -2.43
N PRO A 36 -6.43 -8.27 -2.41
CA PRO A 36 -7.38 -7.32 -2.96
C PRO A 36 -7.36 -6.01 -2.16
N ILE A 37 -7.54 -4.90 -2.88
CA ILE A 37 -7.70 -3.58 -2.27
C ILE A 37 -9.08 -3.54 -1.57
N PRO A 38 -9.15 -3.04 -0.34
CA PRO A 38 -10.40 -2.82 0.40
C PRO A 38 -11.44 -1.97 -0.34
N GLU A 39 -12.71 -2.27 -0.11
CA GLU A 39 -13.82 -1.37 -0.46
C GLU A 39 -14.25 -0.62 0.82
N PRO A 40 -14.53 0.70 0.78
CA PRO A 40 -14.76 1.52 -0.42
C PRO A 40 -13.50 2.17 -1.02
N GLU A 41 -12.32 2.02 -0.43
CA GLU A 41 -11.10 2.72 -0.84
C GLU A 41 -10.64 2.39 -2.27
N LEU A 42 -10.99 1.21 -2.78
CA LEU A 42 -10.78 0.87 -4.20
C LEU A 42 -11.49 1.86 -5.13
N GLY A 43 -12.62 2.43 -4.71
CA GLY A 43 -13.33 3.49 -5.41
C GLY A 43 -12.49 4.76 -5.61
N ASP A 44 -11.63 5.11 -4.64
CA ASP A 44 -10.73 6.27 -4.76
C ASP A 44 -9.69 6.06 -5.88
N LEU A 45 -9.26 4.82 -6.10
CA LEU A 45 -8.24 4.46 -7.07
C LEU A 45 -8.79 4.20 -8.48
N ARG A 46 -10.09 3.89 -8.61
CA ARG A 46 -10.78 3.68 -9.90
C ARG A 46 -11.02 5.01 -10.64
N VAL A 47 -9.93 5.68 -11.01
CA VAL A 47 -9.98 6.87 -11.85
C VAL A 47 -9.74 6.45 -13.30
N ASN A 48 -10.81 6.36 -14.11
CA ASN A 48 -10.75 6.03 -15.55
C ASN A 48 -10.17 7.15 -16.42
N LYS A 49 -9.36 8.05 -15.87
CA LYS A 49 -8.82 9.20 -16.60
C LYS A 49 -7.42 8.84 -17.12
N PRO A 50 -7.17 8.98 -18.44
CA PRO A 50 -5.81 8.89 -18.96
C PRO A 50 -5.00 10.06 -18.38
N TRP A 51 -3.96 9.72 -17.63
CA TRP A 51 -3.05 10.71 -17.05
C TRP A 51 -2.06 11.16 -18.13
N GLY A 52 -2.15 12.44 -18.53
CA GLY A 52 -1.23 13.04 -19.50
C GLY A 52 -0.05 13.75 -18.83
N GLU A 53 0.86 14.24 -19.66
CA GLU A 53 1.99 15.07 -19.25
C GLU A 53 1.49 16.32 -18.49
N GLY A 54 1.98 16.55 -17.26
CA GLY A 54 1.55 17.67 -16.40
C GLY A 54 0.45 17.35 -15.37
N HIS A 55 0.00 16.09 -15.27
CA HIS A 55 -1.04 15.70 -14.31
C HIS A 55 -0.54 15.09 -12.99
N ASP A 56 0.77 15.09 -12.70
CA ASP A 56 1.40 14.42 -11.54
C ASP A 56 0.73 14.65 -10.18
N LEU A 57 0.14 15.84 -9.97
CA LEU A 57 -0.55 16.16 -8.72
C LEU A 57 -1.82 15.34 -8.50
N GLN A 58 -2.54 14.98 -9.57
CA GLN A 58 -3.82 14.29 -9.47
C GLN A 58 -3.64 12.84 -8.99
N PRO A 59 -2.74 12.01 -9.58
CA PRO A 59 -2.41 10.70 -9.04
C PRO A 59 -1.92 10.78 -7.59
N ARG A 60 -1.03 11.73 -7.27
CA ARG A 60 -0.54 11.91 -5.89
C ARG A 60 -1.67 12.17 -4.90
N LEU A 61 -2.63 13.03 -5.26
CA LEU A 61 -3.77 13.34 -4.41
C LEU A 61 -4.72 12.14 -4.28
N VAL A 62 -4.92 11.36 -5.35
CA VAL A 62 -5.70 10.12 -5.32
C VAL A 62 -5.07 9.12 -4.34
N PHE A 63 -3.78 8.85 -4.45
CA PHE A 63 -3.08 7.98 -3.49
C PHE A 63 -3.13 8.53 -2.07
N LEU A 64 -3.01 9.85 -1.88
CA LEU A 64 -3.10 10.45 -0.57
C LEU A 64 -4.49 10.26 0.07
N LYS A 65 -5.56 10.44 -0.71
CA LYS A 65 -6.94 10.18 -0.24
C LYS A 65 -7.13 8.72 0.13
N PHE A 66 -6.69 7.82 -0.74
CA PHE A 66 -6.70 6.37 -0.49
C PHE A 66 -6.04 6.03 0.85
N PHE A 67 -4.80 6.48 1.08
CA PHE A 67 -4.10 6.20 2.35
C PHE A 67 -4.74 6.91 3.56
N ALA A 68 -5.30 8.10 3.38
CA ALA A 68 -6.00 8.81 4.45
C ALA A 68 -7.28 8.07 4.88
N SER A 69 -8.01 7.48 3.94
CA SER A 69 -9.18 6.63 4.24
C SER A 69 -8.74 5.30 4.85
N LEU A 70 -7.77 4.62 4.24
CA LEU A 70 -7.24 3.34 4.69
C LEU A 70 -6.74 3.40 6.15
N LEU A 71 -6.05 4.49 6.50
CA LEU A 71 -5.51 4.75 7.83
C LEU A 71 -6.40 5.69 8.66
N SER A 72 -7.69 5.82 8.35
CA SER A 72 -8.57 6.70 9.12
C SER A 72 -8.59 6.31 10.61
N GLY A 73 -8.49 7.30 11.49
CA GLY A 73 -8.47 7.08 12.94
C GLY A 73 -7.18 6.46 13.50
N TYR A 74 -6.14 6.22 12.68
CA TYR A 74 -4.88 5.61 13.12
C TYR A 74 -4.22 6.33 14.31
N ARG A 75 -4.44 7.65 14.45
CA ARG A 75 -3.94 8.48 15.55
C ARG A 75 -4.37 7.98 16.92
N ASN A 76 -5.54 7.34 17.02
CA ASN A 76 -6.05 6.79 18.28
C ASN A 76 -5.26 5.55 18.74
N PHE A 77 -4.40 4.99 17.88
CA PHE A 77 -3.61 3.79 18.13
C PHE A 77 -2.12 4.10 18.23
N ILE A 78 -1.77 5.37 18.35
CA ILE A 78 -0.40 5.80 18.56
C ILE A 78 -0.28 6.16 20.04
N GLU A 79 0.64 5.50 20.72
CA GLU A 79 0.94 5.84 22.10
C GLU A 79 1.61 7.22 22.18
N VAL A 80 1.07 8.10 23.03
CA VAL A 80 1.66 9.41 23.31
C VAL A 80 2.74 9.26 24.39
N SER A 81 3.76 8.45 24.09
CA SER A 81 4.97 8.31 24.90
C SER A 81 6.20 8.60 24.05
N ALA A 82 7.38 8.71 24.67
CA ALA A 82 8.63 9.01 23.97
C ALA A 82 8.93 8.03 22.81
N ALA A 83 8.34 6.82 22.84
CA ALA A 83 8.52 5.80 21.82
C ALA A 83 7.53 5.87 20.64
N HIS A 84 6.43 6.64 20.73
CA HIS A 84 5.43 6.83 19.65
C HIS A 84 5.05 5.51 18.92
N VAL A 85 4.72 4.48 19.71
CA VAL A 85 4.46 3.13 19.21
C VAL A 85 3.07 3.04 18.59
N PHE A 86 2.97 2.40 17.42
CA PHE A 86 1.69 2.11 16.76
C PHE A 86 1.16 0.72 17.14
N TYR A 87 -0.04 0.67 17.71
CA TYR A 87 -0.70 -0.58 18.13
C TYR A 87 -1.43 -1.27 16.98
N THR A 88 -0.69 -1.93 16.09
CA THR A 88 -1.21 -2.61 14.89
C THR A 88 -2.40 -3.54 15.18
N GLN A 89 -2.30 -4.39 16.21
CA GLN A 89 -3.35 -5.37 16.53
C GLN A 89 -4.65 -4.72 16.99
N ALA A 90 -4.57 -3.63 17.76
CA ALA A 90 -5.75 -2.88 18.19
C ALA A 90 -6.43 -2.18 16.99
N PHE A 91 -5.63 -1.61 16.08
CA PHE A 91 -6.15 -0.97 14.87
C PHE A 91 -6.86 -1.97 13.95
N LEU A 92 -6.22 -3.13 13.70
CA LEU A 92 -6.80 -4.22 12.90
C LEU A 92 -8.06 -4.83 13.53
N THR A 93 -8.23 -4.73 14.86
CA THR A 93 -9.44 -5.23 15.54
C THR A 93 -10.60 -4.23 15.48
N MET A 94 -10.32 -2.92 15.53
CA MET A 94 -11.37 -1.90 15.58
C MET A 94 -11.97 -1.59 14.20
N ARG A 95 -11.15 -1.48 13.15
CA ARG A 95 -11.59 -1.05 11.81
C ARG A 95 -12.65 -1.99 11.18
N PRO A 96 -12.48 -3.33 11.21
CA PRO A 96 -13.51 -4.29 10.78
C PRO A 96 -14.88 -4.07 11.45
N ARG A 97 -14.88 -3.74 12.75
CA ARG A 97 -16.12 -3.50 13.52
C ARG A 97 -16.82 -2.21 13.12
N SER A 98 -16.06 -1.20 12.71
CA SER A 98 -16.59 0.09 12.28
C SER A 98 -17.12 0.07 10.85
N ILE A 99 -16.59 -0.80 9.99
CA ILE A 99 -16.93 -0.88 8.55
C ILE A 99 -17.83 -2.10 8.24
N GLY A 100 -17.97 -3.05 9.17
CA GLY A 100 -18.80 -4.24 9.01
C GLY A 100 -18.20 -5.30 8.06
N GLN A 101 -16.90 -5.21 7.78
CA GLN A 101 -16.17 -6.10 6.87
C GLN A 101 -15.13 -6.94 7.63
N PRO A 102 -14.73 -8.12 7.11
CA PRO A 102 -13.68 -8.94 7.72
C PRO A 102 -12.31 -8.24 7.70
N PRO A 103 -11.33 -8.71 8.49
CA PRO A 103 -9.95 -8.22 8.44
C PRO A 103 -9.40 -8.26 7.01
N GLU A 104 -8.92 -7.11 6.54
CA GLU A 104 -8.49 -6.96 5.16
C GLU A 104 -7.05 -7.47 4.99
N PRO A 105 -6.81 -8.40 4.04
CA PRO A 105 -5.48 -8.99 3.85
C PRO A 105 -4.45 -7.94 3.42
N MET A 106 -4.83 -7.00 2.55
CA MET A 106 -3.95 -5.91 2.10
C MET A 106 -3.53 -5.00 3.26
N LEU A 107 -4.48 -4.54 4.07
CA LEU A 107 -4.19 -3.68 5.22
C LEU A 107 -3.29 -4.38 6.24
N THR A 108 -3.56 -5.65 6.50
CA THR A 108 -2.77 -6.48 7.42
C THR A 108 -1.32 -6.58 6.93
N GLN A 109 -1.12 -6.96 5.66
CA GLN A 109 0.22 -7.03 5.08
C GLN A 109 0.92 -5.67 5.08
N PHE A 110 0.20 -4.59 4.75
CA PHE A 110 0.74 -3.24 4.74
C PHE A 110 1.26 -2.80 6.12
N LEU A 111 0.49 -3.00 7.19
CA LEU A 111 0.88 -2.58 8.54
C LEU A 111 2.04 -3.40 9.11
N HIS A 112 2.22 -4.63 8.64
CA HIS A 112 3.37 -5.47 8.97
C HIS A 112 4.59 -5.22 8.07
N SER A 113 4.46 -4.35 7.06
CA SER A 113 5.56 -4.06 6.15
C SER A 113 6.65 -3.20 6.81
N HIS A 114 7.91 -3.46 6.42
CA HIS A 114 9.05 -2.64 6.82
C HIS A 114 8.88 -1.16 6.42
N GLY A 115 8.19 -0.89 5.31
CA GLY A 115 7.89 0.47 4.85
C GLY A 115 7.03 1.24 5.85
N PHE A 116 5.98 0.62 6.38
CA PHE A 116 5.13 1.22 7.39
C PHE A 116 5.86 1.41 8.72
N HIS A 117 6.64 0.42 9.17
CA HIS A 117 7.47 0.55 10.37
C HIS A 117 8.48 1.70 10.26
N GLY A 118 9.10 1.88 9.10
CA GLY A 118 9.99 3.02 8.83
C GLY A 118 9.28 4.38 8.86
N LEU A 119 8.03 4.45 8.37
CA LEU A 119 7.19 5.65 8.47
C LEU A 119 6.78 5.95 9.92
N SER A 120 6.35 4.94 10.67
CA SER A 120 5.96 5.11 12.07
C SER A 120 7.15 5.54 12.93
N GLY A 121 8.31 4.89 12.76
CA GLY A 121 9.53 5.16 13.54
C GLY A 121 10.18 6.51 13.25
N LYS A 122 10.08 7.05 12.04
CA LYS A 122 10.62 8.39 11.71
C LYS A 122 9.83 9.55 12.34
N ARG A 123 8.58 9.32 12.75
CA ARG A 123 7.82 10.31 13.53
C ARG A 123 8.27 10.37 15.00
N ASN A 124 9.21 9.53 15.41
CA ASN A 124 9.78 9.45 16.76
C ASN A 124 11.04 10.32 16.94
N GLY A 125 11.36 11.16 15.94
CA GLY A 125 12.51 12.07 15.96
C GLY A 125 12.07 13.53 16.03
N PHE A 126 11.64 13.98 17.21
CA PHE A 126 11.77 15.35 17.68
C PHE A 126 12.29 15.31 19.12
#